data_AF-A0A0R2PVG5-F1
#
_entry.id   AF-A0A0R2PVG5-F1
#
_cell.length_a   1.000
_cell.length_b   1.000
_cell.length_c   1.000
_cell.angle_alpha   90.00
_cell.angle_beta   90.00
_cell.angle_gamma   90.00
#
_symmetry.space_group_name_H-M   'P 1'
#
loop_
_entity.id
_entity.type
_entity.pdbx_description
1 polymer ?
#
loop_
_entity_poly.entity_id
_entity_poly.type
_entity_poly.pdbx_seq_one_letter_code
_entity_poly.pdbx_strand_id
1 'polypeptide(L)'
;MTLANLSGSIAALLGVVFIWPQVIRVYAKQSVEGVSGLSHLIGMSGTLMWFTYAISTRSLPMLISNTNIEIAIIALMVMLVRKRALPLWLPVTVFSVTVVYCVVLNAVAPSAVGITGVLIGTPAILPQVWRAIRTEYLLGVSPSSYLLLASMSFGWFTHGILIDDAILFYPNFLLAPSALFIAWKAWSSPRRATQVSVY
;
A
#
# COMPACT_ATOMS: atom_id res chain seq x y z
N MET A 1 -5.41 26.82 -10.92
CA MET A 1 -5.38 25.46 -10.33
C MET A 1 -6.38 24.60 -11.08
N THR A 2 -5.97 23.48 -11.69
CA THR A 2 -6.88 22.57 -12.42
C THR A 2 -7.43 21.49 -11.49
N LEU A 3 -8.54 20.84 -11.86
CA LEU A 3 -9.08 19.67 -11.13
C LEU A 3 -8.06 18.51 -11.10
N ALA A 4 -7.28 18.34 -12.16
CA ALA A 4 -6.20 17.37 -12.21
C ALA A 4 -5.14 17.66 -11.14
N ASN A 5 -4.68 18.92 -11.03
CA ASN A 5 -3.67 19.27 -10.03
C ASN A 5 -4.18 19.13 -8.60
N LEU A 6 -5.46 19.46 -8.36
CA LEU A 6 -6.09 19.31 -7.05
C LEU A 6 -6.21 17.83 -6.64
N SER A 7 -6.76 16.99 -7.52
CA SER A 7 -6.91 15.55 -7.25
C SER A 7 -5.58 14.86 -7.00
N GLY A 8 -4.56 15.13 -7.84
CA GLY A 8 -3.21 14.58 -7.65
C GLY A 8 -2.54 15.06 -6.35
N SER A 9 -2.74 16.32 -5.96
CA SER A 9 -2.19 16.85 -4.70
C SER A 9 -2.85 16.24 -3.47
N ILE A 10 -4.19 16.11 -3.47
CA ILE A 10 -4.93 15.46 -2.39
C ILE A 10 -4.53 13.98 -2.29
N ALA A 11 -4.43 13.29 -3.43
CA ALA A 11 -3.99 11.91 -3.48
C ALA A 11 -2.58 11.73 -2.91
N ALA A 12 -1.64 12.63 -3.24
CA ALA A 12 -0.29 12.60 -2.68
C ALA A 12 -0.29 12.86 -1.17
N LEU A 13 -1.06 13.83 -0.67
CA LEU A 13 -1.19 14.10 0.77
C LEU A 13 -1.76 12.90 1.53
N LEU A 14 -2.80 12.26 0.98
CA LEU A 14 -3.36 11.03 1.53
C LEU A 14 -2.33 9.88 1.47
N GLY A 15 -1.53 9.83 0.41
CA GLY A 15 -0.38 8.95 0.25
C GLY A 15 0.66 9.07 1.35
N VAL A 16 0.89 10.30 1.83
CA VAL A 16 1.78 10.55 2.96
C VAL A 16 1.21 9.99 4.27
N VAL A 17 -0.12 10.04 4.47
CA VAL A 17 -0.70 9.71 5.79
C VAL A 17 -1.27 8.30 5.91
N PHE A 18 -1.71 7.66 4.82
CA PHE A 18 -2.64 6.51 4.93
C PHE A 18 -2.06 5.31 5.69
N ILE A 19 -0.76 5.05 5.58
CA ILE A 19 -0.14 3.84 6.12
C ILE A 19 0.26 3.99 7.60
N TRP A 20 0.41 5.22 8.07
CA TRP A 20 0.91 5.50 9.42
C TRP A 20 0.00 5.03 10.55
N PRO A 21 -1.33 5.07 10.47
CA PRO A 21 -2.17 4.52 11.54
C PRO A 21 -1.93 3.02 11.75
N GLN A 22 -1.57 2.26 10.70
CA GLN A 22 -1.20 0.84 10.81
C GLN A 22 0.17 0.69 11.45
N VAL A 23 1.15 1.50 11.05
CA VAL A 23 2.49 1.54 11.68
C VAL A 23 2.36 1.82 13.17
N ILE A 24 1.69 2.92 13.53
CA ILE A 24 1.46 3.31 14.93
C ILE A 24 0.79 2.16 15.69
N ARG A 25 -0.23 1.53 15.11
CA ARG A 25 -0.92 0.41 15.75
C ARG A 25 0.02 -0.77 16.05
N VAL A 26 0.84 -1.22 15.10
CA VAL A 26 1.71 -2.39 15.33
C VAL A 26 2.80 -2.12 16.36
N TYR A 27 3.34 -0.89 16.38
CA TYR A 27 4.33 -0.48 17.37
C TYR A 27 3.71 -0.25 18.75
N ALA A 28 2.55 0.40 18.84
CA ALA A 28 1.87 0.65 20.11
C ALA A 28 1.32 -0.65 20.74
N LYS A 29 0.76 -1.56 19.93
CA LYS A 29 0.21 -2.84 20.40
C LYS A 29 1.23 -3.96 20.45
N GLN A 30 2.46 -3.72 19.99
CA GLN A 30 3.52 -4.73 19.96
C GLN A 30 3.06 -6.05 19.29
N SER A 31 2.20 -5.95 18.27
CA SER A 31 1.58 -7.09 17.60
C SER A 31 1.38 -6.81 16.11
N VAL A 32 1.66 -7.82 15.29
CA VAL A 32 1.46 -7.84 13.84
C VAL A 32 0.35 -8.79 13.43
N GLU A 33 -0.49 -9.21 14.38
CA GLU A 33 -1.68 -10.01 14.12
C GLU A 33 -2.51 -9.38 12.99
N GLY A 34 -3.13 -10.20 12.14
CA GLY A 34 -3.98 -9.72 11.03
C GLY A 34 -3.24 -9.02 9.88
N VAL A 35 -1.99 -8.58 10.06
CA VAL A 35 -1.19 -7.88 9.03
C VAL A 35 -0.51 -8.88 8.12
N SER A 36 -0.86 -8.88 6.83
CA SER A 36 -0.27 -9.79 5.84
C SER A 36 1.15 -9.36 5.46
N GLY A 37 2.14 -10.16 5.84
CA GLY A 37 3.54 -9.92 5.48
C GLY A 37 3.78 -9.94 3.96
N LEU A 38 3.14 -10.87 3.25
CA LEU A 38 3.24 -10.98 1.79
C LEU A 38 2.70 -9.72 1.09
N SER A 39 1.58 -9.17 1.57
CA SER A 39 1.03 -7.92 1.02
C SER A 39 2.06 -6.78 1.07
N HIS A 40 2.78 -6.65 2.18
CA HIS A 40 3.76 -5.59 2.34
C HIS A 40 5.09 -5.89 1.63
N LEU A 41 5.47 -7.16 1.41
CA LEU A 41 6.62 -7.52 0.57
C LEU A 41 6.38 -7.16 -0.91
N ILE A 42 5.19 -7.48 -1.43
CA ILE A 42 4.79 -7.06 -2.78
C ILE A 42 4.67 -5.53 -2.83
N GLY A 43 4.08 -4.94 -1.78
CA GLY A 43 3.97 -3.49 -1.60
C GLY A 43 5.32 -2.79 -1.73
N MET A 44 6.33 -3.25 -0.98
CA MET A 44 7.72 -2.76 -1.02
C MET A 44 8.29 -2.75 -2.44
N SER A 45 8.02 -3.81 -3.21
CA SER A 45 8.47 -3.85 -4.60
C SER A 45 7.73 -2.82 -5.46
N GLY A 46 6.41 -2.75 -5.31
CA GLY A 46 5.56 -1.82 -6.04
C GLY A 46 5.92 -0.36 -5.76
N THR A 47 6.12 0.03 -4.50
CA THR A 47 6.44 1.43 -4.14
C THR A 47 7.80 1.88 -4.63
N LEU A 48 8.81 1.00 -4.68
CA LEU A 48 10.08 1.29 -5.35
C LEU A 48 9.93 1.50 -6.86
N MET A 49 9.06 0.73 -7.52
CA MET A 49 8.76 0.90 -8.95
C MET A 49 8.01 2.23 -9.19
N TRP A 50 7.03 2.57 -8.36
CA TRP A 50 6.32 3.85 -8.43
C TRP A 50 7.21 5.05 -8.14
N PHE A 51 8.13 4.93 -7.17
CA PHE A 51 9.16 5.93 -6.91
C PHE A 51 10.04 6.15 -8.14
N THR A 52 10.48 5.07 -8.79
CA THR A 52 11.31 5.15 -9.99
C THR A 52 10.54 5.76 -11.17
N TYR A 53 9.28 5.37 -11.34
CA TYR A 53 8.38 5.98 -12.35
C TYR A 53 8.11 7.47 -12.08
N ALA A 54 8.06 7.89 -10.81
CA ALA A 54 7.93 9.30 -10.46
C ALA A 54 9.16 10.12 -10.90
N ILE A 55 10.35 9.53 -10.87
CA ILE A 55 11.57 10.17 -11.39
C ILE A 55 11.47 10.35 -12.91
N SER A 56 11.09 9.31 -13.64
CA SER A 56 10.99 9.37 -15.11
C SER A 56 9.92 10.35 -15.59
N THR A 57 8.82 10.48 -14.84
CA THR A 57 7.72 11.40 -15.13
C THR A 57 7.89 12.79 -14.51
N ARG A 58 8.98 13.02 -13.75
CA ARG A 58 9.26 14.27 -13.01
C ARG A 58 8.10 14.68 -12.07
N SER A 59 7.39 13.71 -11.51
CA SER A 59 6.23 13.93 -10.64
C SER A 59 6.67 14.04 -9.17
N LEU A 60 6.86 15.28 -8.70
CA LEU A 60 7.21 15.54 -7.30
C LEU A 60 6.17 14.98 -6.28
N PRO A 61 4.85 15.10 -6.51
CA PRO A 61 3.86 14.53 -5.58
C PRO A 61 3.97 13.00 -5.47
N MET A 62 4.21 12.30 -6.58
CA MET A 62 4.40 10.85 -6.57
C MET A 62 5.70 10.45 -5.88
N LEU A 63 6.78 11.22 -6.10
CA LEU A 63 8.07 10.96 -5.49
C LEU A 63 8.00 11.07 -3.96
N ILE A 64 7.40 12.15 -3.44
CA ILE A 64 7.23 12.36 -1.99
C ILE A 64 6.34 11.26 -1.39
N SER A 65 5.18 11.00 -2.02
CA SER A 65 4.23 9.99 -1.56
C SER A 65 4.87 8.61 -1.47
N ASN A 66 5.49 8.12 -2.55
CA ASN A 66 6.08 6.78 -2.59
C ASN A 66 7.30 6.62 -1.68
N THR A 67 8.13 7.67 -1.53
CA THR A 67 9.23 7.66 -0.55
C THR A 67 8.70 7.45 0.87
N ASN A 68 7.65 8.19 1.25
CA ASN A 68 7.03 8.05 2.56
C ASN A 68 6.40 6.65 2.75
N ILE A 69 5.69 6.15 1.74
CA ILE A 69 5.06 4.82 1.83
C ILE A 69 6.14 3.74 1.98
N GLU A 70 7.24 3.84 1.24
CA GLU A 70 8.38 2.90 1.34
C GLU A 70 8.95 2.87 2.76
N ILE A 71 9.16 4.03 3.38
CA ILE A 71 9.64 4.15 4.77
C ILE A 71 8.67 3.45 5.74
N ALA A 72 7.37 3.69 5.57
CA ALA A 72 6.36 3.07 6.42
C ALA A 72 6.25 1.54 6.21
N ILE A 73 6.38 1.06 4.97
CA ILE A 73 6.43 -0.38 4.67
C ILE A 73 7.66 -1.02 5.31
N ILE A 74 8.83 -0.36 5.26
CA ILE A 74 10.04 -0.81 5.95
C ILE A 74 9.81 -0.89 7.47
N ALA A 75 9.15 0.09 8.08
CA ALA A 75 8.79 0.04 9.50
C ALA A 75 7.88 -1.16 9.83
N LEU A 76 6.91 -1.47 8.96
CA LEU A 76 6.06 -2.66 9.11
C LEU A 76 6.86 -3.95 8.95
N MET A 77 7.79 -4.02 7.99
CA MET A 77 8.70 -5.16 7.84
C MET A 77 9.55 -5.39 9.08
N VAL A 78 10.11 -4.32 9.66
CA VAL A 78 10.89 -4.40 10.91
C VAL A 78 10.06 -5.05 12.01
N MET A 79 8.79 -4.66 12.19
CA MET A 79 7.93 -5.28 13.19
C MET A 79 7.54 -6.71 12.85
N LEU A 80 7.28 -7.04 11.59
CA LEU A 80 6.99 -8.40 11.15
C LEU A 80 8.17 -9.34 11.41
N VAL A 81 9.40 -8.89 11.17
CA VAL A 81 10.63 -9.63 11.48
C VAL A 81 10.83 -9.75 13.00
N ARG A 82 10.70 -8.65 13.75
CA ARG A 82 10.84 -8.66 15.22
C ARG A 82 9.85 -9.60 15.90
N LYS A 83 8.63 -9.72 15.37
CA LYS A 83 7.59 -10.63 15.87
C LYS A 83 7.65 -12.01 15.23
N ARG A 84 8.73 -12.34 14.50
CA ARG A 84 9.00 -13.63 13.86
C ARG A 84 7.91 -14.08 12.88
N ALA A 85 7.12 -13.14 12.35
CA ALA A 85 6.13 -13.40 11.32
C ALA A 85 6.77 -13.54 9.92
N LEU A 86 7.97 -12.99 9.74
CA LEU A 86 8.80 -13.15 8.54
C LEU A 86 10.28 -13.28 8.93
N PRO A 87 11.08 -14.07 8.20
CA PRO A 87 12.53 -14.07 8.38
C PRO A 87 13.16 -12.83 7.73
N LEU A 88 14.24 -12.28 8.32
CA LEU A 88 14.88 -11.04 7.87
C LEU A 88 15.38 -11.08 6.42
N TRP A 89 15.88 -12.24 5.96
CA TRP A 89 16.46 -12.37 4.62
C TRP A 89 15.45 -12.05 3.52
N LEU A 90 14.15 -12.28 3.76
CA LEU A 90 13.12 -12.11 2.76
C LEU A 90 12.89 -10.63 2.36
N PRO A 91 12.57 -9.69 3.28
CA PRO A 91 12.47 -8.28 2.92
C PRO A 91 13.79 -7.69 2.40
N VAL A 92 14.94 -8.12 2.93
CA VAL A 92 16.26 -7.66 2.44
C VAL A 92 16.48 -8.08 0.99
N THR A 93 16.18 -9.33 0.65
CA THR A 93 16.31 -9.85 -0.71
C THR A 93 15.34 -9.15 -1.65
N VAL A 94 14.06 -9.04 -1.27
CA VAL A 94 13.03 -8.38 -2.08
C VAL A 94 13.39 -6.93 -2.35
N PHE A 95 13.79 -6.16 -1.32
CA PHE A 95 14.22 -4.78 -1.49
C PHE A 95 15.42 -4.67 -2.43
N SER A 96 16.47 -5.45 -2.18
CA SER A 96 17.72 -5.38 -2.95
C SER A 96 17.52 -5.76 -4.42
N VAL A 97 16.79 -6.84 -4.68
CA VAL A 97 16.46 -7.29 -6.05
C VAL A 97 15.62 -6.25 -6.77
N THR A 98 14.62 -5.67 -6.11
CA THR A 98 13.79 -4.63 -6.72
C THR A 98 14.59 -3.36 -7.01
N VAL A 99 15.48 -2.93 -6.11
CA VAL A 99 16.35 -1.77 -6.38
C VAL A 99 17.23 -2.01 -7.60
N VAL A 100 17.89 -3.16 -7.70
CA VAL A 100 18.71 -3.52 -8.86
C VAL A 100 17.86 -3.53 -10.14
N TYR A 101 16.69 -4.16 -10.08
CA TYR A 101 15.74 -4.18 -11.19
C TYR A 101 15.34 -2.77 -11.63
N CYS A 102 14.95 -1.89 -10.70
CA CYS A 102 14.56 -0.51 -11.01
C CYS A 102 15.71 0.28 -11.62
N VAL A 103 16.93 0.17 -11.09
CA VAL A 103 18.11 0.87 -11.62
C VAL A 103 18.41 0.42 -13.05
N VAL A 104 18.47 -0.89 -13.28
CA VAL A 104 18.81 -1.47 -14.59
C VAL A 104 17.71 -1.15 -15.61
N LEU A 105 16.44 -1.41 -15.26
CA LEU A 105 15.34 -1.23 -16.20
C LEU A 105 15.09 0.24 -16.51
N ASN A 106 15.23 1.15 -15.52
CA ASN A 106 15.07 2.58 -15.77
C ASN A 106 16.16 3.13 -16.71
N ALA A 107 17.34 2.53 -16.76
CA ALA A 107 18.39 2.95 -17.70
C ALA A 107 18.08 2.54 -19.16
N VAL A 108 17.30 1.47 -19.36
CA VAL A 108 17.04 0.89 -20.69
C VAL A 108 15.65 1.23 -21.22
N ALA A 109 14.64 1.17 -20.35
CA ALA A 109 13.23 1.38 -20.69
C ALA A 109 12.45 2.01 -19.52
N PRO A 110 12.57 3.34 -19.30
CA PRO A 110 11.92 4.04 -18.19
C PRO A 110 10.40 3.81 -18.08
N SER A 111 9.70 3.75 -19.22
CA SER A 111 8.25 3.51 -19.27
C SER A 111 7.86 2.09 -18.81
N ALA A 112 8.75 1.11 -18.97
CA ALA A 112 8.50 -0.27 -18.55
C ALA A 112 8.43 -0.40 -17.02
N VAL A 113 9.14 0.45 -16.28
CA VAL A 113 9.10 0.45 -14.80
C VAL A 113 7.69 0.79 -14.30
N GLY A 114 7.03 1.77 -14.91
CA GLY A 114 5.64 2.13 -14.60
C GLY A 114 4.68 0.97 -14.84
N ILE A 115 4.79 0.30 -16.00
CA ILE A 115 3.99 -0.89 -16.33
C ILE A 115 4.20 -2.00 -15.28
N THR A 116 5.45 -2.26 -14.89
CA THR A 116 5.72 -3.27 -13.87
C THR A 116 5.27 -2.84 -12.47
N GLY A 117 5.27 -1.54 -12.17
CA GLY A 117 4.63 -0.98 -10.97
C GLY A 117 3.13 -1.27 -10.92
N VAL A 118 2.44 -1.22 -12.07
CA VAL A 118 1.05 -1.66 -12.18
C VAL A 118 0.95 -3.17 -11.98
N LEU A 119 1.69 -3.98 -12.74
CA LEU A 119 1.54 -5.44 -12.74
C LEU A 119 1.95 -6.10 -11.42
N ILE A 120 2.98 -5.58 -10.75
CA ILE A 120 3.53 -6.13 -9.51
C ILE A 120 2.96 -5.40 -8.30
N GLY A 121 2.85 -4.08 -8.34
CA GLY A 121 2.37 -3.27 -7.21
C GLY A 121 0.86 -3.39 -6.98
N THR A 122 0.04 -3.49 -8.04
CA THR A 122 -1.43 -3.58 -7.90
C THR A 122 -1.87 -4.82 -7.11
N PRO A 123 -1.29 -6.02 -7.35
CA PRO A 123 -1.56 -7.20 -6.53
C PRO A 123 -1.17 -7.10 -5.05
N ALA A 124 -0.43 -6.07 -4.62
CA ALA A 124 0.02 -5.97 -3.23
C ALA A 124 -1.12 -6.02 -2.22
N ILE A 125 -2.32 -5.54 -2.57
CA ILE A 125 -3.47 -5.57 -1.67
C ILE A 125 -4.13 -6.95 -1.57
N LEU A 126 -3.93 -7.82 -2.56
CA LEU A 126 -4.63 -9.12 -2.66
C LEU A 126 -4.32 -10.08 -1.52
N PRO A 127 -3.05 -10.27 -1.07
CA PRO A 127 -2.80 -11.12 0.09
C PRO A 127 -3.47 -10.62 1.37
N GLN A 128 -3.68 -9.31 1.51
CA GLN A 128 -4.42 -8.77 2.64
C GLN A 128 -5.92 -9.00 2.49
N VAL A 129 -6.48 -8.82 1.29
CA VAL A 129 -7.90 -9.16 1.00
C VAL A 129 -8.15 -10.63 1.28
N TRP A 130 -7.26 -11.51 0.82
CA TRP A 130 -7.35 -12.94 1.07
C TRP A 130 -7.36 -13.25 2.57
N ARG A 131 -6.43 -12.66 3.34
CA ARG A 131 -6.41 -12.81 4.80
C ARG A 131 -7.69 -12.26 5.44
N ALA A 132 -8.18 -11.12 4.97
CA ALA A 132 -9.45 -10.58 5.42
C ALA A 132 -10.59 -11.55 5.13
N ILE A 133 -10.69 -12.19 3.96
CA ILE A 133 -11.72 -13.19 3.67
C ILE A 133 -11.61 -14.40 4.61
N ARG A 134 -10.41 -14.93 4.80
CA ARG A 134 -10.16 -16.20 5.51
C ARG A 134 -10.20 -16.11 7.03
N THR A 135 -10.01 -14.93 7.61
CA THR A 135 -10.00 -14.75 9.07
C THR A 135 -11.38 -14.33 9.55
N GLU A 136 -11.92 -14.95 10.60
CA GLU A 136 -13.23 -14.56 11.13
C GLU A 136 -13.24 -13.10 11.62
N TYR A 137 -12.27 -12.76 12.48
CA TYR A 137 -12.08 -11.42 13.03
C TYR A 137 -10.73 -10.82 12.63
N LEU A 138 -10.73 -9.59 12.15
CA LEU A 138 -9.55 -8.86 11.68
C LEU A 138 -9.13 -7.76 12.67
N LEU A 139 -8.90 -8.14 13.93
CA LEU A 139 -8.63 -7.22 15.05
C LEU A 139 -7.29 -6.48 14.93
N GLY A 140 -6.35 -7.09 14.21
CA GLY A 140 -4.98 -6.66 13.97
C GLY A 140 -4.76 -5.49 13.02
N VAL A 141 -5.79 -5.14 12.26
CA VAL A 141 -5.71 -4.22 11.13
C VAL A 141 -6.37 -2.88 11.49
N SER A 142 -5.73 -1.78 11.09
CA SER A 142 -6.21 -0.41 11.29
C SER A 142 -7.28 -0.05 10.25
N PRO A 143 -8.55 0.16 10.64
CA PRO A 143 -9.59 0.57 9.70
C PRO A 143 -9.28 1.92 9.05
N SER A 144 -8.74 2.87 9.82
CA SER A 144 -8.40 4.20 9.33
C SER A 144 -7.33 4.16 8.24
N SER A 145 -6.36 3.25 8.32
CA SER A 145 -5.34 3.13 7.27
C SER A 145 -5.94 2.73 5.94
N TYR A 146 -6.88 1.78 5.96
CA TYR A 146 -7.54 1.29 4.76
C TYR A 146 -8.63 2.26 4.25
N LEU A 147 -9.27 3.05 5.12
CA LEU A 147 -10.14 4.15 4.67
C LEU A 147 -9.33 5.25 3.96
N LEU A 148 -8.21 5.65 4.55
CA LEU A 148 -7.30 6.63 3.92
C LEU A 148 -6.73 6.10 2.61
N LEU A 149 -6.39 4.81 2.55
CA LEU A 149 -5.95 4.15 1.31
C LEU A 149 -7.04 4.18 0.23
N ALA A 150 -8.30 3.91 0.59
CA ALA A 150 -9.41 4.01 -0.35
C ALA A 150 -9.58 5.45 -0.86
N SER A 151 -9.57 6.45 0.04
CA SER A 151 -9.64 7.86 -0.33
C SER A 151 -8.47 8.30 -1.23
N MET A 152 -7.25 7.88 -0.91
CA MET A 152 -6.06 8.10 -1.74
C MET A 152 -6.25 7.49 -3.13
N SER A 153 -6.77 6.26 -3.18
CA SER A 153 -6.97 5.52 -4.42
C SER A 153 -8.00 6.22 -5.31
N PHE A 154 -9.11 6.71 -4.74
CA PHE A 154 -10.06 7.54 -5.48
C PHE A 154 -9.43 8.83 -6.03
N GLY A 155 -8.53 9.46 -5.27
CA GLY A 155 -7.76 10.62 -5.71
C GLY A 155 -6.88 10.32 -6.93
N TRP A 156 -6.08 9.25 -6.87
CA TRP A 156 -5.23 8.84 -8.01
C TRP A 156 -6.03 8.32 -9.21
N PHE A 157 -7.14 7.63 -8.97
CA PHE A 157 -8.07 7.20 -10.02
C PHE A 157 -8.62 8.41 -10.79
N THR A 158 -9.14 9.40 -10.06
CA THR A 158 -9.68 10.63 -10.63
C THR A 158 -8.60 11.41 -11.38
N HIS A 159 -7.41 11.54 -10.78
CA HIS A 159 -6.29 12.21 -11.41
C HIS A 159 -5.89 11.55 -12.74
N GLY A 160 -5.73 10.21 -12.75
CA GLY A 160 -5.37 9.45 -13.94
C GLY A 160 -6.38 9.60 -15.08
N ILE A 161 -7.69 9.58 -14.78
CA ILE A 161 -8.73 9.85 -15.80
C ILE A 161 -8.59 11.27 -16.36
N LEU A 162 -8.35 12.27 -15.50
CA LEU A 162 -8.27 13.67 -15.92
C LEU A 162 -7.04 13.99 -16.79
N ILE A 163 -5.98 13.18 -16.73
CA ILE A 163 -4.76 13.35 -17.54
C ILE A 163 -4.61 12.27 -18.63
N ASP A 164 -5.63 11.43 -18.82
CA ASP A 164 -5.63 10.28 -19.75
C ASP A 164 -4.45 9.30 -19.53
N ASP A 165 -4.05 9.11 -18.26
CA ASP A 165 -2.99 8.16 -17.88
C ASP A 165 -3.58 6.88 -17.28
N ALA A 166 -3.69 5.87 -18.13
CA ALA A 166 -4.07 4.51 -17.81
C ALA A 166 -3.21 3.87 -16.69
N ILE A 167 -1.91 4.16 -16.67
CA ILE A 167 -1.00 3.61 -15.66
C ILE A 167 -1.46 4.06 -14.27
N LEU A 168 -1.96 5.28 -14.13
CA LEU A 168 -2.43 5.79 -12.84
C LEU A 168 -3.81 5.30 -12.45
N PHE A 169 -4.79 5.24 -13.35
CA PHE A 169 -6.15 4.90 -12.91
C PHE A 169 -6.39 3.39 -12.74
N TYR A 170 -5.74 2.50 -13.52
CA TYR A 170 -5.99 1.05 -13.46
C TYR A 170 -5.73 0.41 -12.09
N PRO A 171 -4.57 0.65 -11.42
CA PRO A 171 -4.33 0.11 -10.08
C PRO A 171 -5.41 0.47 -9.08
N ASN A 172 -5.88 1.72 -9.16
CA ASN A 172 -6.78 2.30 -8.19
C ASN A 172 -8.22 1.76 -8.29
N PHE A 173 -8.58 1.21 -9.46
CA PHE A 173 -9.82 0.47 -9.64
C PHE A 173 -9.87 -0.80 -8.77
N LEU A 174 -8.73 -1.47 -8.55
CA LEU A 174 -8.64 -2.63 -7.64
C LEU A 174 -8.43 -2.20 -6.19
N LEU A 175 -7.57 -1.22 -5.95
CA LEU A 175 -7.16 -0.82 -4.61
C LEU A 175 -8.33 -0.23 -3.80
N ALA A 176 -9.12 0.67 -4.38
CA ALA A 176 -10.21 1.35 -3.67
C ALA A 176 -11.25 0.37 -3.08
N PRO A 177 -11.89 -0.53 -3.86
CA PRO A 177 -12.88 -1.47 -3.30
C PRO A 177 -12.24 -2.47 -2.33
N SER A 178 -11.02 -2.94 -2.62
CA SER A 178 -10.29 -3.86 -1.74
C SER A 178 -10.02 -3.22 -0.37
N ALA A 179 -9.61 -1.96 -0.37
CA ALA A 179 -9.33 -1.22 0.86
C ALA A 179 -10.61 -0.95 1.66
N LEU A 180 -11.71 -0.58 1.00
CA LEU A 180 -13.02 -0.43 1.66
C LEU A 180 -13.49 -1.73 2.32
N PHE A 181 -13.33 -2.87 1.65
CA PHE A 181 -13.68 -4.18 2.22
C PHE A 181 -12.85 -4.49 3.47
N ILE A 182 -11.53 -4.31 3.41
CA ILE A 182 -10.64 -4.54 4.55
C ILE A 182 -10.99 -3.60 5.72
N ALA A 183 -11.24 -2.32 5.43
CA ALA A 183 -11.62 -1.33 6.43
C ALA A 183 -12.93 -1.71 7.13
N TRP A 184 -13.97 -2.07 6.37
CA TRP A 184 -15.25 -2.53 6.90
C TRP A 184 -15.10 -3.77 7.78
N LYS A 185 -14.31 -4.75 7.34
CA LYS A 185 -14.09 -5.97 8.12
C LYS A 185 -13.32 -5.68 9.41
N ALA A 186 -12.25 -4.90 9.34
CA ALA A 186 -11.47 -4.50 10.51
C ALA A 186 -12.32 -3.72 11.52
N TRP A 187 -13.18 -2.81 11.05
CA TRP A 187 -14.08 -2.01 11.90
C TRP A 187 -15.17 -2.84 12.58
N SER A 188 -15.75 -3.80 11.87
CA SER A 188 -16.85 -4.63 12.39
C SER A 188 -16.39 -5.77 13.32
N SER A 189 -15.13 -6.20 13.21
CA SER A 189 -14.59 -7.35 13.94
C SER A 189 -14.68 -7.25 15.47
N PRO A 190 -14.30 -6.13 16.13
CA PRO A 190 -14.40 -6.03 17.59
C PRO A 190 -15.83 -6.20 18.10
N ARG A 191 -16.81 -5.55 17.43
CA ARG A 191 -18.23 -5.60 17.82
C ARG A 191 -18.81 -7.01 17.71
N ARG A 192 -18.41 -7.74 16.66
CA ARG A 192 -18.86 -9.11 16.43
C ARG A 192 -18.20 -10.09 17.41
N ALA A 193 -16.92 -9.92 17.71
CA ALA A 193 -16.22 -10.76 18.69
C ALA A 193 -16.84 -10.64 20.09
N THR A 194 -17.22 -9.42 20.51
CA THR A 194 -17.88 -9.20 21.80
C THR A 194 -19.31 -9.76 21.89
N GLN A 195 -20.01 -9.91 20.77
CA GLN A 195 -21.37 -10.49 20.77
C GLN A 195 -21.34 -12.00 20.96
N VAL A 196 -20.29 -12.69 20.46
CA VAL A 196 -20.14 -14.14 20.61
C VAL A 196 -19.68 -14.52 22.01
N SER A 197 -18.89 -13.67 22.69
CA SER A 197 -18.41 -13.95 24.05
C SER A 197 -19.47 -13.78 25.16
N VAL A 198 -20.69 -13.38 24.82
CA VAL A 198 -21.80 -13.12 25.76
C VAL A 198 -22.83 -14.26 25.75
N TYR A 199 -22.64 -15.28 24.92
CA TYR A 199 -23.40 -16.53 24.90
C TYR A 199 -22.51 -17.71 25.30
#